data_AF-A0A1V5M3B1-F1
#
_entry.id   AF-A0A1V5M3B1-F1
#
_cell.length_a   1.000
_cell.length_b   1.000
_cell.length_c   1.000
_cell.angle_alpha   90.00
_cell.angle_beta   90.00
_cell.angle_gamma   90.00
#
_symmetry.space_group_name_H-M   'P 1'
#
loop_
_entity.id
_entity.type
_entity.pdbx_description
1 polymer ?
#
loop_
_entity_poly.entity_id
_entity_poly.type
_entity_poly.pdbx_seq_one_letter_code
_entity_poly.pdbx_strand_id
1 'polypeptide(L)'
;MTVTQDELMYLQSQLEGLESIFMELMPFGIELKRQHVQDYYDKRFDAATKPVSSVAENELRRQFNTKANQVRNLVDSAESLGDAGNRLNLIRAAASLPEERSKGLLNSVMTFSKALVMENRVETDVFGEILQSTELRAVEARVLLGAAMFIIDREVPTNEGINMPIIDVLGELVQMVRREQLLTRNDPFLVEAQCALEAMEMEEEELQS
;
A
#
# COMPACT_ATOMS: atom_id res chain seq x y z
N MET A 1 -7.74 -12.77 -15.87
CA MET A 1 -6.72 -13.84 -15.74
C MET A 1 -6.79 -14.36 -14.32
N THR A 2 -6.73 -15.68 -14.12
CA THR A 2 -6.72 -16.28 -12.79
C THR A 2 -5.30 -16.20 -12.21
N VAL A 3 -5.11 -15.34 -11.21
CA VAL A 3 -3.89 -15.27 -10.39
C VAL A 3 -3.75 -16.58 -9.61
N THR A 4 -2.56 -17.15 -9.57
CA THR A 4 -2.29 -18.41 -8.85
C THR A 4 -2.24 -18.17 -7.34
N GLN A 5 -2.39 -19.24 -6.55
CA GLN A 5 -2.27 -19.13 -5.09
C GLN A 5 -0.88 -18.64 -4.66
N ASP A 6 0.18 -19.06 -5.35
CA ASP A 6 1.55 -18.62 -5.07
C ASP A 6 1.73 -17.13 -5.37
N GLU A 7 1.14 -16.64 -6.46
CA GLU A 7 1.13 -15.21 -6.80
C GLU A 7 0.35 -14.38 -5.77
N LEU A 8 -0.78 -14.88 -5.27
CA LEU A 8 -1.53 -14.21 -4.20
C LEU A 8 -0.74 -14.17 -2.89
N MET A 9 -0.08 -15.26 -2.51
CA MET A 9 0.79 -15.29 -1.33
C MET A 9 1.98 -14.33 -1.47
N TYR A 10 2.54 -14.24 -2.67
CA TYR A 10 3.58 -13.28 -2.98
C TYR A 10 3.09 -11.84 -2.79
N LEU A 11 1.96 -11.48 -3.42
CA LEU A 11 1.37 -10.14 -3.31
C LEU A 11 1.03 -9.79 -1.85
N GLN A 12 0.50 -10.75 -1.10
CA GLN A 12 0.21 -10.59 0.33
C GLN A 12 1.50 -10.26 1.11
N SER A 13 2.56 -11.04 0.89
CA SER A 13 3.85 -10.79 1.54
C SER A 13 4.46 -9.43 1.15
N GLN A 14 4.20 -8.93 -0.06
CA GLN A 14 4.66 -7.61 -0.47
C GLN A 14 3.82 -6.49 0.18
N LEU A 15 2.50 -6.67 0.27
CA LEU A 15 1.59 -5.73 0.93
C LEU A 15 1.92 -5.59 2.42
N GLU A 16 2.17 -6.70 3.13
CA GLU A 16 2.61 -6.68 4.54
C GLU A 16 3.95 -5.93 4.73
N GLY A 17 4.86 -6.05 3.75
CA GLY A 17 6.09 -5.27 3.70
C GLY A 17 5.81 -3.78 3.49
N LEU A 18 4.84 -3.44 2.64
CA LEU A 18 4.43 -2.08 2.35
C LEU A 18 3.77 -1.42 3.57
N GLU A 19 2.84 -2.10 4.23
CA GLU A 19 2.22 -1.68 5.49
C GLU A 19 3.27 -1.41 6.56
N SER A 20 4.21 -2.34 6.74
CA SER A 20 5.32 -2.20 7.68
C SER A 20 6.12 -0.93 7.40
N ILE A 21 6.37 -0.61 6.12
CA ILE A 21 7.09 0.61 5.74
C ILE A 21 6.28 1.86 6.10
N PHE A 22 5.02 1.93 5.66
CA PHE A 22 4.21 3.15 5.78
C PHE A 22 3.72 3.41 7.21
N MET A 23 3.42 2.34 7.96
CA MET A 23 2.80 2.44 9.28
C MET A 23 3.81 2.32 10.43
N GLU A 24 4.95 1.63 10.24
CA GLU A 24 5.89 1.35 11.33
C GLU A 24 7.28 2.00 11.15
N LEU A 25 7.77 2.15 9.92
CA LEU A 25 9.14 2.62 9.66
C LEU A 25 9.19 4.11 9.30
N MET A 26 8.41 4.54 8.30
CA MET A 26 8.38 5.94 7.84
C MET A 26 7.96 6.94 8.93
N PRO A 27 6.93 6.68 9.75
CA PRO A 27 6.52 7.62 10.81
C PRO A 27 7.62 7.87 11.84
N PHE A 28 8.55 6.91 12.00
CA PHE A 28 9.69 7.01 12.90
C PHE A 28 10.99 7.44 12.20
N GLY A 29 10.91 7.81 10.91
CA GLY A 29 12.07 8.26 10.13
C GLY A 29 13.13 7.18 9.93
N ILE A 30 12.75 5.89 9.95
CA ILE A 30 13.70 4.80 9.74
C ILE A 30 14.07 4.74 8.26
N GLU A 31 15.37 4.92 7.99
CA GLU A 31 15.89 4.79 6.64
C GLU A 31 15.78 3.34 6.16
N LEU A 32 15.33 3.14 4.91
CA LEU A 32 15.05 1.83 4.32
C LEU A 32 16.31 1.07 3.88
N LYS A 33 17.37 1.11 4.68
CA LYS A 33 18.58 0.28 4.48
C LYS A 33 18.43 -1.03 5.24
N ARG A 34 18.96 -2.12 4.67
CA ARG A 34 18.90 -3.49 5.25
C ARG A 34 19.21 -3.53 6.76
N GLN A 35 20.31 -2.89 7.19
CA GLN A 35 20.74 -2.87 8.58
C GLN A 35 19.78 -2.07 9.47
N HIS A 36 19.37 -0.87 9.04
CA HIS A 36 18.46 -0.01 9.82
C HIS A 36 17.09 -0.67 10.04
N VAL A 37 16.59 -1.40 9.04
CA VAL A 37 15.37 -2.22 9.17
C VAL A 37 15.56 -3.35 10.18
N GLN A 38 16.70 -4.07 10.17
CA GLN A 38 16.99 -5.08 11.19
C GLN A 38 17.03 -4.48 12.59
N ASP A 39 17.78 -3.38 12.76
CA ASP A 39 17.99 -2.73 14.04
C ASP A 39 16.67 -2.22 14.65
N TYR A 40 15.76 -1.72 13.80
CA TYR A 40 14.42 -1.32 14.24
C TYR A 40 13.64 -2.51 14.83
N TYR A 41 13.57 -3.62 14.10
CA TYR A 41 12.82 -4.79 14.56
C TYR A 41 13.47 -5.53 15.72
N ASP A 42 14.80 -5.56 15.79
CA ASP A 42 15.53 -6.10 16.95
C ASP A 42 15.23 -5.27 18.21
N LYS A 43 15.23 -3.94 18.12
CA LYS A 43 14.84 -3.06 19.25
C LYS A 43 13.40 -3.28 19.69
N ARG A 44 12.46 -3.49 18.74
CA ARG A 44 11.05 -3.78 19.04
C ARG A 44 10.89 -5.14 19.71
N PHE A 45 11.63 -6.15 19.25
CA PHE A 45 11.70 -7.46 19.89
C PHE A 45 12.19 -7.34 21.33
N ASP A 46 13.32 -6.67 21.57
CA ASP A 46 13.87 -6.47 22.92
C ASP A 46 12.88 -5.73 23.84
N ALA A 47 12.15 -4.74 23.31
CA ALA A 47 11.14 -4.03 24.07
C ALA A 47 9.94 -4.90 24.43
N ALA A 48 9.55 -5.83 23.55
CA ALA A 48 8.41 -6.74 23.75
C ALA A 48 8.74 -7.91 24.70
N THR A 49 10.01 -8.33 24.81
CA THR A 49 10.44 -9.45 25.67
C THR A 49 10.87 -9.01 27.07
N LYS A 50 11.39 -7.79 27.25
CA LYS A 50 11.76 -7.23 28.56
C LYS A 50 10.68 -7.30 29.66
N PRO A 51 9.37 -7.12 29.40
CA PRO A 51 8.36 -7.08 30.45
C PRO A 51 7.71 -8.44 30.79
N VAL A 52 7.95 -9.53 30.05
CA VAL A 52 7.15 -10.76 30.17
C VAL A 52 8.02 -12.02 30.17
N SER A 53 8.05 -12.74 31.30
CA SER A 53 8.84 -13.98 31.50
C SER A 53 8.27 -15.23 30.79
N SER A 54 7.11 -15.13 30.13
CA SER A 54 6.38 -16.26 29.53
C SER A 54 6.09 -16.11 28.03
N VAL A 55 6.83 -15.28 27.31
CA VAL A 55 6.68 -15.20 25.84
C VAL A 55 7.39 -16.40 25.20
N ALA A 56 6.77 -17.00 24.19
CA ALA A 56 7.45 -17.90 23.27
C ALA A 56 8.48 -17.09 22.46
N GLU A 57 9.61 -16.76 23.08
CA GLU A 57 10.63 -15.84 22.57
C GLU A 57 11.08 -16.18 21.15
N ASN A 58 11.24 -17.48 20.86
CA ASN A 58 11.59 -17.98 19.55
C ASN A 58 10.52 -17.66 18.48
N GLU A 59 9.24 -17.78 18.83
CA GLU A 59 8.13 -17.51 17.93
C GLU A 59 8.02 -16.00 17.66
N LEU A 60 8.15 -15.19 18.71
CA LEU A 60 8.14 -13.74 18.58
C LEU A 60 9.33 -13.25 17.75
N ARG A 61 10.53 -13.79 17.99
CA ARG A 61 11.72 -13.47 17.19
C ARG A 61 11.51 -13.85 15.71
N ARG A 62 10.89 -15.00 15.46
CA ARG A 62 10.54 -15.43 14.10
C ARG A 62 9.63 -14.41 13.41
N GLN A 63 8.59 -13.93 14.08
CA GLN A 63 7.67 -12.94 13.53
C GLN A 63 8.35 -11.61 13.18
N PHE A 64 9.18 -11.08 14.09
CA PHE A 64 9.95 -9.86 13.82
C PHE A 64 10.94 -10.03 12.65
N ASN A 65 11.61 -11.18 12.57
CA ASN A 65 12.49 -11.49 11.45
C ASN A 65 11.71 -11.62 10.13
N THR A 66 10.51 -12.19 10.15
CA THR A 66 9.63 -12.26 8.97
C THR A 66 9.29 -10.87 8.46
N LYS A 67 8.80 -9.97 9.33
CA LYS A 67 8.52 -8.57 8.96
C LYS A 67 9.75 -7.86 8.38
N ALA A 68 10.89 -8.00 9.05
CA ALA A 68 12.13 -7.39 8.58
C ALA A 68 12.53 -7.90 7.17
N ASN A 69 12.32 -9.19 6.89
CA ASN A 69 12.60 -9.76 5.57
C ASN A 69 11.59 -9.30 4.51
N GLN A 70 10.31 -9.18 4.83
CA GLN A 70 9.29 -8.66 3.92
C GLN A 70 9.63 -7.23 3.47
N VAL A 71 9.96 -6.36 4.43
CA VAL A 71 10.41 -4.99 4.16
C VAL A 71 11.64 -4.99 3.25
N ARG A 72 12.68 -5.78 3.57
CA ARG A 72 13.90 -5.81 2.74
C ARG A 72 13.64 -6.30 1.32
N ASN A 73 12.85 -7.36 1.16
CA ASN A 73 12.54 -7.91 -0.15
C ASN A 73 11.74 -6.90 -1.01
N LEU A 74 10.85 -6.13 -0.37
CA LEU A 74 10.12 -5.07 -1.03
C LEU A 74 11.04 -3.90 -1.42
N VAL A 75 11.95 -3.49 -0.53
CA VAL A 75 12.94 -2.44 -0.83
C VAL A 75 13.83 -2.83 -2.00
N ASP A 76 14.41 -4.04 -1.97
CA ASP A 76 15.21 -4.57 -3.09
C ASP A 76 14.41 -4.57 -4.40
N SER A 77 13.12 -4.88 -4.33
CA SER A 77 12.21 -4.83 -5.47
C SER A 77 11.98 -3.41 -5.97
N ALA A 78 11.82 -2.44 -5.09
CA ALA A 78 11.63 -1.03 -5.44
C ALA A 78 12.90 -0.39 -6.02
N GLU A 79 14.08 -0.78 -5.55
CA GLU A 79 15.36 -0.34 -6.13
C GLU A 79 15.50 -0.75 -7.61
N SER A 80 14.90 -1.87 -8.01
CA SER A 80 14.87 -2.29 -9.42
C SER A 80 14.01 -1.39 -10.32
N LEU A 81 13.08 -0.63 -9.72
CA LEU A 81 12.19 0.31 -10.42
C LEU A 81 12.71 1.75 -10.38
N GLY A 82 13.68 2.05 -9.52
CA GLY A 82 14.24 3.38 -9.32
C GLY A 82 14.72 3.58 -7.89
N ASP A 83 14.33 4.69 -7.27
CA ASP A 83 14.66 4.98 -5.88
C ASP A 83 13.65 4.33 -4.92
N ALA A 84 14.12 3.53 -3.96
CA ALA A 84 13.29 2.94 -2.91
C ALA A 84 12.86 3.95 -1.83
N GLY A 85 13.47 5.14 -1.79
CA GLY A 85 12.95 6.28 -1.02
C GLY A 85 11.67 6.89 -1.61
N ASN A 86 11.35 6.58 -2.88
CA ASN A 86 10.13 7.02 -3.52
C ASN A 86 8.95 6.11 -3.14
N ARG A 87 7.97 6.67 -2.44
CA ARG A 87 6.74 5.96 -2.00
C ARG A 87 6.00 5.28 -3.15
N LEU A 88 5.94 5.91 -4.32
CA LEU A 88 5.26 5.32 -5.48
C LEU A 88 6.01 4.11 -6.03
N ASN A 89 7.34 4.09 -5.97
CA ASN A 89 8.12 2.91 -6.37
C ASN A 89 7.90 1.74 -5.42
N LEU A 90 7.77 2.00 -4.11
CA LEU A 90 7.42 0.99 -3.11
C LEU A 90 6.03 0.39 -3.39
N ILE A 91 5.02 1.25 -3.58
CA ILE A 91 3.65 0.83 -3.92
C ILE A 91 3.67 0.00 -5.21
N ARG A 92 4.34 0.49 -6.27
CA ARG A 92 4.45 -0.23 -7.54
C ARG A 92 5.16 -1.57 -7.39
N ALA A 93 6.25 -1.63 -6.63
CA ALA A 93 6.99 -2.87 -6.39
C ALA A 93 6.13 -3.91 -5.67
N ALA A 94 5.30 -3.47 -4.72
CA ALA A 94 4.42 -4.35 -3.96
C ALA A 94 3.21 -4.82 -4.77
N ALA A 95 2.63 -3.92 -5.58
CA ALA A 95 1.47 -4.19 -6.42
C ALA A 95 1.77 -5.03 -7.67
N SER A 96 3.04 -5.20 -8.04
CA SER A 96 3.46 -5.89 -9.26
C SER A 96 3.98 -7.29 -8.98
N LEU A 97 3.49 -8.26 -9.76
CA LEU A 97 4.20 -9.52 -9.94
C LEU A 97 5.56 -9.28 -10.64
N PRO A 98 6.57 -10.15 -10.45
CA PRO A 98 7.90 -9.95 -11.02
C PRO A 98 7.90 -9.65 -12.54
N GLU A 99 7.08 -10.35 -13.31
CA GLU A 99 6.94 -10.19 -14.77
C GLU A 99 6.21 -8.90 -15.19
N GLU A 100 5.44 -8.29 -14.29
CA GLU A 100 4.70 -7.04 -14.54
C GLU A 100 5.60 -5.80 -14.38
N ARG A 101 6.68 -5.90 -13.61
CA ARG A 101 7.58 -4.77 -13.29
C ARG A 101 8.24 -4.14 -14.51
N SER A 102 8.53 -4.96 -15.52
CA SER A 102 9.11 -4.51 -16.78
C SER A 102 8.13 -3.74 -17.67
N LYS A 103 6.82 -3.84 -17.40
CA LYS A 103 5.77 -3.16 -18.15
C LYS A 103 5.52 -1.80 -17.53
N GLY A 104 5.48 -0.76 -18.36
CA GLY A 104 5.05 0.58 -17.93
C GLY A 104 3.59 0.56 -17.47
N LEU A 105 3.23 1.46 -16.56
CA LEU A 105 1.83 1.75 -16.21
C LEU A 105 1.23 2.74 -17.21
N LEU A 106 -0.09 2.77 -17.35
CA LEU A 106 -0.78 3.84 -18.06
C LEU A 106 -0.38 5.21 -17.49
N ASN A 107 -0.26 6.20 -18.37
CA ASN A 107 0.18 7.54 -17.98
C ASN A 107 -0.80 8.20 -16.99
N SER A 108 -2.10 7.97 -17.14
CA SER A 108 -3.11 8.48 -16.20
C SER A 108 -2.94 7.87 -14.81
N VAL A 109 -2.76 6.56 -14.70
CA VAL A 109 -2.45 5.87 -13.43
C VAL A 109 -1.19 6.43 -12.79
N MET A 110 -0.10 6.56 -13.56
CA MET A 110 1.16 7.12 -13.05
C MET A 110 1.00 8.57 -12.56
N THR A 111 0.29 9.39 -13.33
CA THR A 111 0.07 10.82 -13.02
C THR A 111 -0.76 10.97 -11.77
N PHE A 112 -1.90 10.27 -11.69
CA PHE A 112 -2.79 10.29 -10.53
C PHE A 112 -2.08 9.77 -9.27
N SER A 113 -1.46 8.59 -9.32
CA SER A 113 -0.80 8.01 -8.15
C SER A 113 0.38 8.85 -7.67
N LYS A 114 1.09 9.54 -8.57
CA LYS A 114 2.15 10.48 -8.19
C LYS A 114 1.57 11.70 -7.48
N ALA A 115 0.54 12.33 -8.05
CA ALA A 115 -0.11 13.49 -7.43
C ALA A 115 -0.64 13.14 -6.03
N LEU A 116 -1.29 11.98 -5.90
CA LEU A 116 -1.84 11.54 -4.63
C LEU A 116 -0.76 11.25 -3.59
N VAL A 117 0.24 10.44 -3.92
CA VAL A 117 1.21 9.93 -2.93
C VAL A 117 2.33 10.93 -2.62
N MET A 118 2.73 11.74 -3.61
CA MET A 118 3.89 12.64 -3.48
C MET A 118 3.50 14.10 -3.29
N GLU A 119 2.36 14.53 -3.85
CA GLU A 119 1.89 15.91 -3.79
C GLU A 119 0.69 16.07 -2.86
N ASN A 120 0.16 14.96 -2.32
CA ASN A 120 -1.01 14.92 -1.45
C ASN A 120 -2.21 15.65 -2.08
N ARG A 121 -2.45 15.41 -3.38
CA ARG A 121 -3.47 16.08 -4.18
C ARG A 121 -4.18 15.10 -5.11
N VAL A 122 -5.46 15.35 -5.34
CA VAL A 122 -6.24 14.66 -6.38
C VAL A 122 -6.26 15.50 -7.67
N GLU A 123 -5.89 14.87 -8.79
CA GLU A 123 -6.11 15.41 -10.13
C GLU A 123 -7.48 14.93 -10.62
N THR A 124 -8.52 15.74 -10.47
CA THR A 124 -9.92 15.34 -10.72
C THR A 124 -10.16 14.88 -12.16
N ASP A 125 -9.57 15.57 -13.13
CA ASP A 125 -9.66 15.21 -14.55
C ASP A 125 -9.07 13.82 -14.82
N VAL A 126 -7.89 13.55 -14.26
CA VAL A 126 -7.19 12.25 -14.42
C VAL A 126 -7.91 11.15 -13.65
N PHE A 127 -8.45 11.48 -12.48
CA PHE A 127 -9.24 10.57 -11.68
C PHE A 127 -10.52 10.14 -12.44
N GLY A 128 -11.23 11.10 -13.03
CA GLY A 128 -12.39 10.83 -13.88
C GLY A 128 -12.05 9.96 -15.10
N GLU A 129 -10.91 10.19 -15.75
CA GLU A 129 -10.40 9.34 -16.84
C GLU A 129 -10.20 7.88 -16.37
N ILE A 130 -9.57 7.70 -15.20
CA ILE A 130 -9.32 6.38 -14.61
C ILE A 130 -10.63 5.65 -14.32
N LEU A 131 -11.61 6.32 -13.71
CA LEU A 131 -12.90 5.72 -13.34
C LEU A 131 -13.73 5.28 -14.55
N GLN A 132 -13.45 5.83 -15.74
CA GLN A 132 -14.12 5.49 -17.00
C GLN A 132 -13.28 4.57 -17.89
N SER A 133 -12.04 4.25 -17.50
CA SER A 133 -11.14 3.44 -18.32
C SER A 133 -11.54 1.97 -18.33
N THR A 134 -11.53 1.38 -19.52
CA THR A 134 -11.72 -0.07 -19.74
C THR A 134 -10.41 -0.79 -20.04
N GLU A 135 -9.29 -0.07 -20.03
CA GLU A 135 -7.96 -0.59 -20.38
C GLU A 135 -7.09 -0.94 -19.16
N LEU A 136 -7.60 -0.71 -17.95
CA LEU A 136 -6.86 -0.96 -16.71
C LEU A 136 -6.52 -2.44 -16.53
N ARG A 137 -5.28 -2.69 -16.11
CA ARG A 137 -4.77 -4.02 -15.75
C ARG A 137 -4.80 -4.21 -14.24
N ALA A 138 -4.66 -5.47 -13.81
CA ALA A 138 -4.62 -5.82 -12.39
C ALA A 138 -3.54 -5.04 -11.61
N VAL A 139 -2.32 -4.94 -12.14
CA VAL A 139 -1.25 -4.14 -11.50
C VAL A 139 -1.63 -2.66 -11.33
N GLU A 140 -2.36 -2.08 -12.28
CA GLU A 140 -2.79 -0.68 -12.19
C GLU A 140 -3.87 -0.50 -11.14
N ALA A 141 -4.85 -1.41 -11.08
CA ALA A 141 -5.83 -1.44 -10.00
C ALA A 141 -5.16 -1.51 -8.62
N ARG A 142 -4.19 -2.40 -8.43
CA ARG A 142 -3.46 -2.53 -7.16
C ARG A 142 -2.65 -1.27 -6.82
N VAL A 143 -2.00 -0.65 -7.80
CA VAL A 143 -1.26 0.61 -7.60
C VAL A 143 -2.20 1.75 -7.21
N LEU A 144 -3.37 1.86 -7.85
CA LEU A 144 -4.37 2.87 -7.50
C LEU A 144 -4.87 2.69 -6.06
N LEU A 145 -5.25 1.45 -5.68
CA LEU A 145 -5.66 1.14 -4.32
C LEU A 145 -4.54 1.42 -3.31
N GLY A 146 -3.31 0.99 -3.61
CA GLY A 146 -2.11 1.24 -2.79
C GLY A 146 -1.79 2.72 -2.63
N ALA A 147 -2.05 3.54 -3.65
CA ALA A 147 -1.83 4.97 -3.59
C ALA A 147 -2.82 5.70 -2.67
N ALA A 148 -4.05 5.18 -2.53
CA ALA A 148 -5.08 5.79 -1.70
C ALA A 148 -5.08 5.26 -0.26
N MET A 149 -4.86 3.95 -0.05
CA MET A 149 -5.03 3.31 1.27
C MET A 149 -4.06 3.80 2.37
N PHE A 150 -2.91 4.37 1.99
CA PHE A 150 -1.89 4.84 2.94
C PHE A 150 -1.85 6.36 3.11
N ILE A 151 -2.84 7.08 2.60
CA ILE A 151 -2.99 8.52 2.85
C ILE A 151 -3.61 8.70 4.23
N ILE A 152 -2.92 9.42 5.11
CA ILE A 152 -3.33 9.65 6.51
C ILE A 152 -4.30 10.83 6.61
N ASP A 153 -4.21 11.79 5.68
CA ASP A 153 -5.09 12.95 5.68
C ASP A 153 -6.52 12.56 5.30
N ARG A 154 -7.49 13.04 6.07
CA ARG A 154 -8.93 12.74 5.86
C ARG A 154 -9.47 13.34 4.57
N GLU A 155 -8.92 14.49 4.20
CA GLU A 155 -9.22 15.18 2.96
C GLU A 155 -7.93 15.58 2.25
N VAL A 156 -7.96 15.53 0.93
CA VAL A 156 -6.86 15.96 0.07
C VAL A 156 -7.34 17.09 -0.85
N PRO A 157 -6.53 18.14 -1.07
CA PRO A 157 -6.88 19.18 -2.03
C PRO A 157 -7.03 18.60 -3.44
N THR A 158 -7.90 19.20 -4.22
CA THR A 158 -8.03 18.96 -5.66
C THR A 158 -7.35 20.08 -6.45
N ASN A 159 -7.06 19.83 -7.72
CA ASN A 159 -6.67 20.86 -8.69
C ASN A 159 -7.74 21.97 -8.89
N GLU A 160 -8.98 21.73 -8.47
CA GLU A 160 -10.09 22.70 -8.53
C GLU A 160 -10.18 23.60 -7.29
N GLY A 161 -9.31 23.41 -6.29
CA GLY A 161 -9.29 24.20 -5.06
C GLY A 161 -10.34 23.81 -4.02
N ILE A 162 -11.04 22.68 -4.23
CA ILE A 162 -11.88 22.04 -3.22
C ILE A 162 -11.12 20.90 -2.55
N ASN A 163 -11.49 20.57 -1.31
CA ASN A 163 -10.99 19.38 -0.63
C ASN A 163 -11.90 18.19 -0.94
N MET A 164 -11.31 17.04 -1.24
CA MET A 164 -12.01 15.78 -1.48
C MET A 164 -11.70 14.81 -0.34
N PRO A 165 -12.71 14.21 0.31
CA PRO A 165 -12.51 13.16 1.30
C PRO A 165 -11.76 11.96 0.71
N ILE A 166 -10.75 11.45 1.41
CA ILE A 166 -9.98 10.29 0.94
C ILE A 166 -10.84 9.03 0.87
N ILE A 167 -11.84 8.93 1.75
CA ILE A 167 -12.85 7.87 1.76
C ILE A 167 -13.60 7.78 0.42
N ASP A 168 -13.93 8.93 -0.20
CA ASP A 168 -14.58 8.98 -1.51
C ASP A 168 -13.63 8.51 -2.61
N VAL A 169 -12.36 8.94 -2.55
CA VAL A 169 -11.34 8.51 -3.52
C VAL A 169 -11.14 7.00 -3.47
N LEU A 170 -10.95 6.43 -2.27
CA LEU A 170 -10.75 5.00 -2.08
C LEU A 170 -12.03 4.22 -2.45
N GLY A 171 -13.19 4.71 -2.04
CA GLY A 171 -14.49 4.12 -2.33
C GLY A 171 -14.76 3.98 -3.82
N GLU A 172 -14.57 5.05 -4.60
CA GLU A 172 -14.74 5.04 -6.06
C GLU A 172 -13.74 4.08 -6.74
N LEU A 173 -12.49 4.03 -6.28
CA LEU A 173 -11.49 3.08 -6.78
C LEU A 173 -11.90 1.62 -6.51
N VAL A 174 -12.35 1.31 -5.28
CA VAL A 174 -12.84 -0.03 -4.91
C VAL A 174 -14.06 -0.42 -5.75
N GLN A 175 -15.00 0.51 -5.94
CA GLN A 175 -16.18 0.28 -6.77
C GLN A 175 -15.82 0.02 -8.23
N MET A 176 -14.92 0.81 -8.82
CA MET A 176 -14.43 0.62 -10.18
C MET A 176 -13.75 -0.75 -10.34
N VAL A 177 -12.85 -1.13 -9.42
CA VAL A 177 -12.16 -2.43 -9.44
C VAL A 177 -13.15 -3.60 -9.41
N ARG A 178 -14.20 -3.50 -8.59
CA ARG A 178 -15.26 -4.51 -8.48
C ARG A 178 -16.13 -4.55 -9.74
N ARG A 179 -16.54 -3.39 -10.26
CA ARG A 179 -17.41 -3.26 -11.44
C ARG A 179 -16.74 -3.85 -12.70
N GLU A 180 -15.48 -3.49 -12.92
CA GLU A 180 -14.69 -3.93 -14.07
C GLU A 180 -14.03 -5.31 -13.86
N GLN A 181 -14.22 -5.93 -12.68
CA GLN A 181 -13.65 -7.24 -12.32
C GLN A 181 -12.13 -7.32 -12.52
N LEU A 182 -11.42 -6.24 -12.20
CA LEU A 182 -9.98 -6.13 -12.43
C LEU A 182 -9.16 -7.06 -11.54
N LEU A 183 -9.66 -7.35 -10.34
CA LEU A 183 -9.02 -8.16 -9.32
C LEU A 183 -9.94 -9.29 -8.84
N THR A 184 -9.35 -10.41 -8.40
CA THR A 184 -10.10 -11.49 -7.76
C THR A 184 -10.54 -11.07 -6.36
N ARG A 185 -11.60 -11.69 -5.83
CA ARG A 185 -12.15 -11.35 -4.50
C ARG A 185 -11.17 -11.52 -3.35
N ASN A 186 -10.16 -12.37 -3.54
CA ASN A 186 -9.10 -12.66 -2.58
C ASN A 186 -7.77 -11.98 -2.93
N ASP A 187 -7.78 -11.01 -3.85
CA ASP A 187 -6.59 -10.21 -4.12
C ASP A 187 -6.23 -9.38 -2.87
N PRO A 188 -5.01 -9.49 -2.33
CA PRO A 188 -4.61 -8.83 -1.08
C PRO A 188 -4.90 -7.33 -1.06
N PHE A 189 -4.63 -6.62 -2.16
CA PHE A 189 -4.84 -5.18 -2.24
C PHE A 189 -6.31 -4.81 -2.22
N LEU A 190 -7.17 -5.64 -2.82
CA LEU A 190 -8.61 -5.41 -2.81
C LEU A 190 -9.21 -5.69 -1.43
N VAL A 191 -8.73 -6.72 -0.74
CA VAL A 191 -9.17 -7.05 0.62
C VAL A 191 -8.75 -5.94 1.58
N GLU A 192 -7.48 -5.54 1.56
CA GLU A 192 -6.97 -4.51 2.46
C GLU A 192 -7.61 -3.14 2.20
N ALA A 193 -7.81 -2.77 0.93
CA ALA A 193 -8.52 -1.54 0.59
C ALA A 193 -9.98 -1.52 1.11
N GLN A 194 -10.64 -2.67 1.20
CA GLN A 194 -11.98 -2.76 1.78
C GLN A 194 -11.93 -2.60 3.30
N CYS A 195 -10.98 -3.24 3.97
CA CYS A 195 -10.78 -3.06 5.40
C CYS A 195 -10.43 -1.60 5.76
N ALA A 196 -9.59 -0.95 4.96
CA ALA A 196 -9.25 0.46 5.12
C ALA A 196 -10.48 1.36 4.91
N LEU A 197 -11.30 1.09 3.89
CA LEU A 197 -12.53 1.83 3.65
C LEU A 197 -13.53 1.69 4.81
N GLU A 198 -13.76 0.46 5.27
CA GLU A 198 -14.63 0.18 6.43
C GLU A 198 -14.14 0.91 7.69
N ALA A 199 -12.83 0.96 7.93
CA ALA A 199 -12.25 1.71 9.06
C ALA A 199 -12.51 3.22 8.93
N MET A 200 -12.36 3.79 7.74
CA MET A 200 -12.66 5.22 7.49
C MET A 200 -14.14 5.55 7.69
N GLU A 201 -15.04 4.67 7.23
CA GLU A 201 -16.50 4.81 7.43
C GLU A 201 -16.85 4.83 8.92
N MET A 202 -16.30 3.90 9.71
CA MET A 202 -16.52 3.85 11.16
C MET A 202 -16.04 5.11 11.87
N GLU A 203 -14.86 5.62 11.53
CA GLU A 203 -14.33 6.87 12.11
C GLU A 203 -15.18 8.10 11.74
N GLU A 204 -15.80 8.11 10.56
CA GLU A 204 -16.69 9.19 10.15
C GLU A 204 -18.02 9.14 10.94
N GLU A 205 -18.60 7.95 11.11
CA GLU A 205 -19.80 7.74 11.93
C GLU A 205 -19.58 8.19 13.38
N GLU A 206 -18.44 7.84 13.98
CA GLU A 206 -18.10 8.23 15.36
C GLU A 206 -18.01 9.75 15.56
N LEU A 207 -17.55 10.50 14.56
CA LEU A 207 -17.42 11.96 14.66
C LEU A 207 -18.73 12.72 14.42
N GLN A 208 -19.70 12.07 13.77
CA GLN A 208 -21.04 12.63 13.56
C GLN A 208 -22.00 12.32 14.73
N SER A 209 -21.62 11.42 15.64
CA SER A 209 -22.37 11.06 16.85
C SER A 209 -22.06 11.94 18.06
#